data_AF-A0A925XG13-F1
#
_entry.id   AF-A0A925XG13-F1
#
_cell.length_a   1.000
_cell.length_b   1.000
_cell.length_c   1.000
_cell.angle_alpha   90.00
_cell.angle_beta   90.00
_cell.angle_gamma   90.00
#
_symmetry.space_group_name_H-M   'P 1'
#
loop_
_entity.id
_entity.type
_entity.pdbx_description
1 polymer ?
#
loop_
_entity_poly.entity_id
_entity_poly.type
_entity_poly.pdbx_seq_one_letter_code
_entity_poly.pdbx_strand_id
1 'polypeptide(L)'
;MTEVLADFEQTMELGWNVLRDERHHEIRVLTRMKAALTRLAPPNSAYLSDDVHSNNMDVSDCGRIAGVLQALLADYQGNYLQTFLELARADLYGDFLSQAELLLSQDHLKDPAAVLAGGVLEEHLRKLCNKYGVSLVATNTVTGQQFPKKLDTMNADLTKQRVYGMNEQKQITAWADLRNNAAHGHTTAYTANDVGAFL
;
A
#
# COMPACT_ATOMS: atom_id res chain seq x y z
N MET A 1 -16.51 -1.73 -3.56
CA MET A 1 -17.09 -0.43 -3.19
C MET A 1 -18.11 -0.01 -4.24
N THR A 2 -17.73 0.00 -5.52
CA THR A 2 -18.61 0.32 -6.65
C THR A 2 -19.87 -0.55 -6.73
N GLU A 3 -19.75 -1.88 -6.60
CA GLU A 3 -20.92 -2.78 -6.55
C GLU A 3 -21.89 -2.45 -5.38
N VAL A 4 -21.34 -2.05 -4.23
CA VAL A 4 -22.15 -1.70 -3.06
C VAL A 4 -22.92 -0.39 -3.29
N LEU A 5 -22.33 0.56 -4.02
CA LEU A 5 -23.00 1.80 -4.40
C LEU A 5 -24.05 1.56 -5.50
N ALA A 6 -23.78 0.67 -6.46
CA ALA A 6 -24.75 0.27 -7.47
C ALA A 6 -25.99 -0.39 -6.84
N ASP A 7 -25.80 -1.29 -5.88
CA ASP A 7 -26.92 -1.89 -5.12
C ASP A 7 -27.72 -0.81 -4.34
N PHE A 8 -27.04 0.20 -3.80
CA PHE A 8 -27.69 1.33 -3.13
C PHE A 8 -28.50 2.20 -4.11
N GLU A 9 -27.95 2.54 -5.26
CA GLU A 9 -28.65 3.31 -6.31
C GLU A 9 -29.89 2.57 -6.79
N GLN A 10 -29.78 1.26 -7.03
CA GLN A 10 -30.92 0.40 -7.35
C GLN A 10 -31.99 0.43 -6.24
N THR A 11 -31.57 0.42 -4.97
CA THR A 11 -32.49 0.53 -3.83
C THR A 11 -33.23 1.87 -3.82
N MET A 12 -32.55 2.96 -4.16
CA MET A 12 -33.15 4.31 -4.24
C MET A 12 -34.12 4.46 -5.41
N GLU A 13 -33.84 3.84 -6.57
CA GLU A 13 -34.70 3.88 -7.75
C GLU A 13 -36.03 3.15 -7.56
N LEU A 14 -36.05 2.09 -6.75
CA LEU A 14 -37.27 1.33 -6.44
C LEU A 14 -38.26 2.14 -5.57
N GLY A 15 -37.80 3.21 -4.92
CA GLY A 15 -38.62 4.13 -4.13
C GLY A 15 -39.05 3.55 -2.78
N TRP A 16 -39.31 4.44 -1.80
CA TRP A 16 -39.59 4.11 -0.39
C TRP A 16 -40.88 3.31 -0.10
N ASN A 17 -41.58 2.79 -1.12
CA ASN A 17 -42.94 2.27 -1.00
C ASN A 17 -43.13 0.87 -1.63
N VAL A 18 -42.39 -0.16 -1.17
CA VAL A 18 -42.79 -1.56 -1.37
C VAL A 18 -42.52 -2.40 -0.10
N LEU A 19 -43.49 -3.26 0.25
CA LEU A 19 -43.64 -3.90 1.55
C LEU A 19 -42.69 -5.10 1.81
N ARG A 20 -42.12 -5.13 3.02
CA ARG A 20 -41.53 -6.28 3.78
C ARG A 20 -40.33 -7.04 3.20
N ASP A 21 -40.24 -7.34 1.91
CA ASP A 21 -39.06 -8.04 1.33
C ASP A 21 -37.87 -7.07 1.14
N GLU A 22 -38.17 -5.81 0.83
CA GLU A 22 -37.17 -4.76 0.55
C GLU A 22 -36.47 -4.23 1.81
N ARG A 23 -37.11 -4.23 2.99
CA ARG A 23 -36.43 -3.84 4.24
C ARG A 23 -35.23 -4.74 4.55
N HIS A 24 -35.32 -6.02 4.21
CA HIS A 24 -34.16 -6.92 4.33
C HIS A 24 -33.09 -6.62 3.28
N HIS A 25 -33.47 -6.12 2.11
CA HIS A 25 -32.52 -5.62 1.11
C HIS A 25 -31.80 -4.35 1.58
N GLU A 26 -32.53 -3.34 2.06
CA GLU A 26 -31.98 -2.09 2.59
C GLU A 26 -31.02 -2.34 3.76
N ILE A 27 -31.42 -3.18 4.73
CA ILE A 27 -30.54 -3.57 5.85
C ILE A 27 -29.28 -4.29 5.37
N ARG A 28 -29.39 -5.15 4.34
CA ARG A 28 -28.21 -5.82 3.73
C ARG A 28 -27.28 -4.79 3.08
N VAL A 29 -27.81 -3.86 2.31
CA VAL A 29 -27.03 -2.80 1.64
C VAL A 29 -26.35 -1.92 2.68
N LEU A 30 -27.08 -1.46 3.70
CA LEU A 30 -26.54 -0.69 4.83
C LEU A 30 -25.40 -1.43 5.55
N THR A 31 -25.59 -2.71 5.85
CA THR A 31 -24.57 -3.55 6.49
C THR A 31 -23.33 -3.65 5.62
N ARG A 32 -23.48 -3.85 4.30
CA ARG A 32 -22.35 -3.92 3.36
C ARG A 32 -21.62 -2.58 3.27
N MET A 33 -22.32 -1.46 3.29
CA MET A 33 -21.71 -0.12 3.30
C MET A 33 -20.91 0.13 4.58
N LYS A 34 -21.48 -0.13 5.77
CA LYS A 34 -20.77 0.01 7.06
C LYS A 34 -19.54 -0.88 7.13
N ALA A 35 -19.65 -2.12 6.66
CA ALA A 35 -18.51 -3.04 6.58
C ALA A 35 -17.43 -2.57 5.59
N ALA A 36 -17.83 -2.00 4.45
CA ALA A 36 -16.90 -1.43 3.48
C ALA A 36 -16.14 -0.22 4.06
N LEU A 37 -16.83 0.70 4.73
CA LEU A 37 -16.22 1.83 5.42
C LEU A 37 -15.22 1.37 6.49
N THR A 38 -15.64 0.44 7.35
CA THR A 38 -14.78 -0.09 8.42
C THR A 38 -13.49 -0.73 7.88
N ARG A 39 -13.57 -1.39 6.72
CA ARG A 39 -12.41 -2.06 6.12
C ARG A 39 -11.50 -1.11 5.32
N LEU A 40 -12.06 -0.08 4.71
CA LEU A 40 -11.38 0.72 3.68
C LEU A 40 -11.04 2.14 4.14
N ALA A 41 -11.75 2.71 5.10
CA ALA A 41 -11.39 4.02 5.60
C ALA A 41 -10.07 4.00 6.40
N PRO A 42 -9.25 5.06 6.33
CA PRO A 42 -8.12 5.21 7.23
C PRO A 42 -8.58 5.20 8.71
N PRO A 43 -7.81 4.58 9.62
CA PRO A 43 -8.15 4.59 11.04
C PRO A 43 -8.17 6.03 11.58
N ASN A 44 -9.11 6.33 12.49
CA ASN A 44 -9.31 7.66 13.07
C ASN A 44 -9.64 8.78 12.05
N SER A 45 -10.20 8.43 10.90
CA SER A 45 -10.65 9.41 9.90
C SER A 45 -12.12 9.80 10.09
N ALA A 46 -12.52 10.93 9.48
CA ALA A 46 -13.90 11.41 9.49
C ALA A 46 -14.90 10.41 8.84
N TYR A 47 -14.40 9.45 8.06
CA TYR A 47 -15.20 8.40 7.43
C TYR A 47 -15.74 7.36 8.43
N LEU A 48 -15.09 7.20 9.59
CA LEU A 48 -15.43 6.23 10.63
C LEU A 48 -16.19 6.90 11.78
N SER A 49 -17.35 7.47 11.47
CA SER A 49 -18.24 8.05 12.50
C SER A 49 -18.85 6.97 13.41
N ASP A 50 -19.34 7.37 14.57
CA ASP A 50 -20.00 6.48 15.53
C ASP A 50 -21.14 5.66 14.90
N ASP A 51 -21.84 6.24 13.91
CA ASP A 51 -22.94 5.56 13.24
C ASP A 51 -22.50 4.42 12.32
N VAL A 52 -21.28 4.49 11.78
CA VAL A 52 -20.68 3.38 11.02
C VAL A 52 -20.41 2.19 11.94
N HIS A 53 -20.01 2.46 13.18
CA HIS A 53 -19.74 1.45 14.20
C HIS A 53 -20.98 1.04 15.00
N SER A 54 -22.07 1.81 14.91
CA SER A 54 -23.32 1.51 15.57
C SER A 54 -23.97 0.25 14.99
N ASN A 55 -24.42 -0.64 15.88
CA ASN A 55 -25.24 -1.80 15.55
C ASN A 55 -26.68 -1.41 15.14
N ASN A 56 -27.05 -0.12 15.21
CA ASN A 56 -28.34 0.34 14.72
C ASN A 56 -28.43 0.16 13.19
N MET A 57 -29.52 -0.44 12.72
CA MET A 57 -29.79 -0.70 11.31
C MET A 57 -31.04 0.04 10.87
N ASP A 58 -31.04 1.35 11.14
CA ASP A 58 -32.09 2.24 10.67
C ASP A 58 -31.88 2.52 9.18
N VAL A 59 -32.86 2.15 8.37
CA VAL A 59 -32.83 2.35 6.91
C VAL A 59 -32.69 3.83 6.54
N SER A 60 -33.15 4.75 7.40
CA SER A 60 -32.97 6.19 7.19
C SER A 60 -31.49 6.62 7.15
N ASP A 61 -30.57 5.83 7.72
CA ASP A 61 -29.14 6.07 7.62
C ASP A 61 -28.54 5.70 6.24
N CYS A 62 -29.25 4.95 5.39
CA CYS A 62 -28.73 4.47 4.11
C CYS A 62 -28.18 5.61 3.23
N GLY A 63 -28.94 6.69 3.06
CA GLY A 63 -28.50 7.83 2.22
C GLY A 63 -27.28 8.54 2.79
N ARG A 64 -27.20 8.70 4.10
CA ARG A 64 -26.06 9.33 4.76
C ARG A 64 -24.80 8.48 4.67
N ILE A 65 -24.91 7.19 4.99
CA ILE A 65 -23.79 6.23 4.91
C ILE A 65 -23.32 6.05 3.46
N ALA A 66 -24.23 6.06 2.49
CA ALA A 66 -23.89 6.05 1.07
C ALA A 66 -23.09 7.30 0.68
N GLY A 67 -23.48 8.49 1.14
CA GLY A 67 -22.73 9.72 0.91
C GLY A 67 -21.30 9.68 1.47
N VAL A 68 -21.12 9.12 2.67
CA VAL A 68 -19.79 8.91 3.26
C VAL A 68 -18.96 7.92 2.43
N LEU A 69 -19.58 6.84 1.96
CA LEU A 69 -18.90 5.84 1.11
C LEU A 69 -18.54 6.40 -0.27
N GLN A 70 -19.38 7.25 -0.86
CA GLN A 70 -19.09 7.98 -2.11
C GLN A 70 -17.94 8.96 -1.93
N ALA A 71 -17.92 9.72 -0.83
CA ALA A 71 -16.80 10.60 -0.50
C ALA A 71 -15.48 9.82 -0.35
N LEU A 72 -15.51 8.70 0.37
CA LEU A 72 -14.35 7.81 0.50
C LEU A 72 -13.89 7.28 -0.87
N LEU A 73 -14.83 6.91 -1.76
CA LEU A 73 -14.51 6.46 -3.12
C LEU A 73 -13.82 7.56 -3.93
N ALA A 74 -14.37 8.78 -3.89
CA ALA A 74 -13.82 9.92 -4.60
C ALA A 74 -12.41 10.27 -4.10
N ASP A 75 -12.18 10.23 -2.79
CA ASP A 75 -10.86 10.45 -2.19
C ASP A 75 -9.86 9.37 -2.56
N TYR A 76 -10.28 8.11 -2.68
CA TYR A 76 -9.45 7.05 -3.23
C TYR A 76 -9.05 7.32 -4.68
N GLN A 77 -10.02 7.70 -5.52
CA GLN A 77 -9.79 7.98 -6.95
C GLN A 77 -8.91 9.23 -7.15
N GLY A 78 -9.02 10.22 -6.27
CA GLY A 78 -8.22 11.44 -6.28
C GLY A 78 -6.88 11.34 -5.55
N ASN A 79 -6.53 10.18 -4.97
CA ASN A 79 -5.37 9.99 -4.10
C ASN A 79 -5.32 10.90 -2.85
N TYR A 80 -6.47 11.37 -2.37
CA TYR A 80 -6.56 12.29 -1.22
C TYR A 80 -6.42 11.63 0.16
N LEU A 81 -6.40 10.28 0.19
CA LEU A 81 -6.16 9.54 1.43
C LEU A 81 -4.67 9.44 1.80
N GLN A 82 -3.78 9.79 0.87
CA GLN A 82 -2.34 9.82 1.10
C GLN A 82 -1.93 11.19 1.61
N THR A 83 -0.93 11.24 2.49
CA THR A 83 -0.35 12.51 2.88
C THR A 83 0.33 13.17 1.68
N PHE A 84 0.33 14.50 1.59
CA PHE A 84 1.10 15.22 0.57
C PHE A 84 2.55 14.74 0.47
N LEU A 85 3.16 14.44 1.62
CA LEU A 85 4.52 13.94 1.68
C LEU A 85 4.67 12.52 1.11
N GLU A 86 3.65 11.66 1.19
CA GLU A 86 3.66 10.34 0.54
C GLU A 86 3.52 10.47 -0.97
N LEU A 87 2.66 11.36 -1.46
CA LEU A 87 2.51 11.66 -2.89
C LEU A 87 3.81 12.19 -3.49
N ALA A 88 4.38 13.24 -2.89
CA ALA A 88 5.65 13.80 -3.34
C ALA A 88 6.80 12.76 -3.30
N ARG A 89 6.78 11.83 -2.34
CA ARG A 89 7.74 10.72 -2.30
C ARG A 89 7.51 9.71 -3.41
N ALA A 90 6.26 9.38 -3.72
CA ALA A 90 5.94 8.47 -4.81
C ALA A 90 6.40 9.04 -6.16
N ASP A 91 6.17 10.32 -6.41
CA ASP A 91 6.65 11.02 -7.62
C ASP A 91 8.18 10.99 -7.70
N LEU A 92 8.87 11.34 -6.61
CA LEU A 92 10.34 11.29 -6.55
C LEU A 92 10.89 9.88 -6.79
N TYR A 93 10.26 8.84 -6.24
CA TYR A 93 10.66 7.45 -6.49
C TYR A 93 10.44 7.06 -7.96
N GLY A 94 9.31 7.48 -8.55
CA GLY A 94 9.05 7.31 -9.98
C GLY A 94 10.16 7.93 -10.83
N ASP A 95 10.53 9.18 -10.54
CA ASP A 95 11.61 9.88 -11.24
C ASP A 95 12.96 9.15 -11.13
N PHE A 96 13.28 8.57 -9.97
CA PHE A 96 14.51 7.79 -9.79
C PHE A 96 14.48 6.45 -10.52
N LEU A 97 13.32 5.78 -10.59
CA LEU A 97 13.18 4.55 -11.36
C LEU A 97 13.26 4.83 -12.86
N SER A 98 12.64 5.90 -13.37
CA SER A 98 12.81 6.33 -14.76
C SER A 98 14.25 6.74 -15.10
N GLN A 99 14.97 7.33 -14.14
CA GLN A 99 16.42 7.56 -14.30
C GLN A 99 17.20 6.24 -14.35
N ALA A 100 16.82 5.24 -13.57
CA ALA A 100 17.44 3.91 -13.61
C ALA A 100 17.16 3.19 -14.94
N GLU A 101 15.95 3.31 -15.50
CA GLU A 101 15.61 2.83 -16.84
C GLU A 101 16.45 3.53 -17.91
N LEU A 102 16.58 4.86 -17.83
CA LEU A 102 17.43 5.62 -18.74
C LEU A 102 18.88 5.16 -18.66
N LEU A 103 19.43 4.99 -17.46
CA LEU A 103 20.78 4.44 -17.27
C LEU A 103 20.91 3.04 -17.90
N LEU A 104 19.94 2.17 -17.67
CA LEU A 104 19.95 0.81 -18.24
C LEU A 104 19.91 0.81 -19.77
N SER A 105 19.26 1.80 -20.38
CA SER A 105 19.21 1.96 -21.85
C SER A 105 20.55 2.39 -22.46
N GLN A 106 21.46 2.93 -21.67
CA GLN A 106 22.80 3.32 -22.12
C GLN A 106 23.77 2.15 -21.99
N ASP A 107 24.72 2.08 -22.93
CA ASP A 107 25.74 1.03 -22.88
C ASP A 107 26.61 1.13 -21.62
N HIS A 108 26.98 -0.01 -21.04
CA HIS A 108 27.80 -0.14 -19.83
C HIS A 108 27.27 0.52 -18.54
N LEU A 109 26.04 1.03 -18.50
CA LEU A 109 25.47 1.70 -17.31
C LEU A 109 24.47 0.85 -16.50
N LYS A 110 24.51 -0.48 -16.66
CA LYS A 110 23.65 -1.41 -15.88
C LYS A 110 23.90 -1.36 -14.37
N ASP A 111 25.15 -1.11 -13.96
CA ASP A 111 25.55 -1.11 -12.55
C ASP A 111 25.02 0.13 -11.80
N PRO A 112 25.19 1.38 -12.31
CA PRO A 112 24.54 2.54 -11.69
C PRO A 112 23.01 2.47 -11.75
N ALA A 113 22.41 1.87 -12.78
CA ALA A 113 20.97 1.61 -12.82
C ALA A 113 20.52 0.71 -11.65
N ALA A 114 21.21 -0.41 -11.44
CA ALA A 114 20.97 -1.33 -10.33
C ALA A 114 21.13 -0.68 -8.95
N VAL A 115 22.17 0.16 -8.77
CA VAL A 115 22.39 0.89 -7.51
C VAL A 115 21.27 1.89 -7.25
N LEU A 116 20.83 2.63 -8.27
CA LEU A 116 19.77 3.63 -8.13
C LEU A 116 18.42 2.98 -7.79
N ALA A 117 18.02 1.97 -8.55
CA ALA A 117 16.78 1.20 -8.30
C ALA A 117 16.79 0.57 -6.91
N GLY A 118 17.93 -0.02 -6.52
CA GLY A 118 18.07 -0.63 -5.20
C GLY A 118 18.09 0.39 -4.05
N GLY A 119 18.53 1.62 -4.30
CA GLY A 119 18.40 2.73 -3.35
C GLY A 119 16.94 3.12 -3.10
N VAL A 120 16.11 3.17 -4.16
CA VAL A 120 14.66 3.40 -4.04
C VAL A 120 14.00 2.28 -3.24
N LEU A 121 14.32 1.02 -3.55
CA LEU A 121 13.82 -0.15 -2.79
C LEU A 121 14.20 -0.08 -1.30
N GLU A 122 15.46 0.24 -0.99
CA GLU A 122 15.93 0.34 0.39
C GLU A 122 15.18 1.42 1.16
N GLU A 123 15.01 2.62 0.58
CA GLU A 123 14.29 3.69 1.25
C GLU A 123 12.79 3.37 1.40
N HIS A 124 12.18 2.73 0.41
CA HIS A 124 10.79 2.25 0.52
C HIS A 124 10.62 1.27 1.68
N LEU A 125 11.52 0.29 1.82
CA LEU A 125 11.51 -0.65 2.95
C LEU A 125 11.72 0.06 4.29
N ARG A 126 12.60 1.07 4.37
CA ARG A 126 12.76 1.88 5.59
C ARG A 126 11.46 2.59 5.98
N LYS A 127 10.71 3.13 5.01
CA LYS A 127 9.39 3.75 5.27
C LYS A 127 8.36 2.72 5.72
N LEU A 128 8.33 1.53 5.11
CA LEU A 128 7.47 0.44 5.57
C LEU A 128 7.83 0.03 7.00
N CYS A 129 9.11 -0.11 7.33
CA CYS A 129 9.54 -0.41 8.69
C CYS A 129 9.01 0.62 9.69
N ASN A 130 9.14 1.91 9.40
CA ASN A 130 8.58 2.96 10.26
C ASN A 130 7.05 2.85 10.39
N LYS A 131 6.34 2.61 9.28
CA LYS A 131 4.87 2.49 9.25
C LYS A 131 4.37 1.32 10.10
N TYR A 132 5.10 0.21 10.13
CA TYR A 132 4.74 -1.01 10.85
C TYR A 132 5.53 -1.22 12.16
N GLY A 133 6.24 -0.19 12.65
CA GLY A 133 6.96 -0.27 13.92
C GLY A 133 8.12 -1.29 13.97
N VAL A 134 8.72 -1.61 12.82
CA VAL A 134 9.94 -2.42 12.74
C VAL A 134 11.16 -1.53 12.99
N SER A 135 11.99 -1.89 13.98
CA SER A 135 13.23 -1.16 14.27
C SER A 135 14.16 -1.12 13.05
N LEU A 136 14.71 0.06 12.75
CA LEU A 136 15.72 0.30 11.71
C LEU A 136 17.17 0.05 12.18
N VAL A 137 17.38 -0.22 13.46
CA VAL A 137 18.69 -0.48 14.06
C VAL A 137 18.78 -1.92 14.55
N ALA A 138 19.94 -2.53 14.31
CA ALA A 138 20.36 -3.79 14.89
C ALA A 138 21.41 -3.52 15.97
N THR A 139 21.44 -4.38 16.98
CA THR A 139 22.40 -4.29 18.09
C THR A 139 23.30 -5.51 18.02
N ASN A 140 24.62 -5.29 18.09
CA ASN A 140 25.59 -6.36 18.27
C ASN A 140 25.39 -6.96 19.67
N THR A 141 25.10 -8.25 19.75
CA THR A 141 24.79 -8.93 21.02
C THR A 141 25.98 -9.07 21.95
N VAL A 142 27.20 -8.97 21.43
CA VAL A 142 28.44 -9.08 22.20
C VAL A 142 28.92 -7.71 22.68
N THR A 143 28.91 -6.70 21.80
CA THR A 143 29.46 -5.37 22.10
C THR A 143 28.41 -4.35 22.54
N GLY A 144 27.13 -4.62 22.35
CA GLY A 144 26.04 -3.68 22.58
C GLY A 144 25.96 -2.54 21.54
N GLN A 145 26.85 -2.52 20.55
CA GLN A 145 26.91 -1.47 19.54
C GLN A 145 25.68 -1.53 18.61
N GLN A 146 25.03 -0.39 18.39
CA GLN A 146 23.95 -0.25 17.43
C GLN A 146 24.48 0.13 16.04
N PHE A 147 23.87 -0.42 15.00
CA PHE A 147 24.17 -0.11 13.60
C PHE A 147 22.90 -0.21 12.74
N PRO A 148 22.85 0.47 11.57
CA PRO A 148 21.70 0.38 10.68
C PRO A 148 21.45 -1.06 10.23
N LYS A 149 20.18 -1.49 10.24
CA LYS A 149 19.80 -2.79 9.68
C LYS A 149 20.09 -2.84 8.19
N LYS A 150 20.54 -4.01 7.74
CA LYS A 150 20.65 -4.36 6.33
C LYS A 150 19.27 -4.54 5.71
N LEU A 151 19.19 -4.31 4.40
CA LEU A 151 17.96 -4.46 3.61
C LEU A 151 17.32 -5.85 3.82
N ASP A 152 18.09 -6.94 3.73
CA ASP A 152 17.55 -8.30 3.93
C ASP A 152 16.95 -8.53 5.32
N THR A 153 17.52 -7.90 6.35
CA THR A 153 17.00 -7.99 7.71
C THR A 153 15.68 -7.23 7.83
N MET A 154 15.60 -6.03 7.25
CA MET A 154 14.34 -5.28 7.17
C MET A 154 13.27 -6.06 6.39
N ASN A 155 13.66 -6.66 5.26
CA ASN A 155 12.78 -7.47 4.43
C ASN A 155 12.18 -8.64 5.23
N ALA A 156 13.02 -9.44 5.89
CA ALA A 156 12.57 -10.56 6.70
C ALA A 156 11.67 -10.13 7.88
N ASP A 157 11.98 -9.00 8.54
CA ASP A 157 11.18 -8.51 9.66
C ASP A 157 9.80 -8.00 9.21
N LEU A 158 9.71 -7.36 8.05
CA LEU A 158 8.44 -6.94 7.44
C LEU A 158 7.57 -8.14 7.03
N THR A 159 8.17 -9.21 6.48
CA THR A 159 7.46 -10.46 6.19
C THR A 159 6.95 -11.14 7.46
N LYS A 160 7.74 -11.15 8.54
CA LYS A 160 7.28 -11.68 9.86
C LYS A 160 6.08 -10.90 10.40
N GLN A 161 6.04 -9.59 10.16
CA GLN A 161 4.89 -8.74 10.48
C GLN A 161 3.72 -8.90 9.51
N ARG A 162 3.81 -9.79 8.51
CA ARG A 162 2.78 -10.04 7.49
C ARG A 162 2.44 -8.79 6.66
N VAL A 163 3.40 -7.87 6.51
CA VAL A 163 3.25 -6.71 5.61
C VAL A 163 3.13 -7.17 4.16
N TYR A 164 3.87 -8.22 3.81
CA TYR A 164 3.81 -8.92 2.53
C TYR A 164 4.20 -10.40 2.72
N GLY A 165 3.96 -11.22 1.71
CA GLY A 165 4.14 -12.67 1.75
C GLY A 165 5.54 -13.16 1.39
N MET A 166 5.73 -14.49 1.47
CA MET A 166 7.03 -15.14 1.22
C MET A 166 7.52 -14.98 -0.22
N ASN A 167 6.60 -14.88 -1.19
CA ASN A 167 6.98 -14.69 -2.59
C ASN A 167 7.62 -13.33 -2.82
N GLU A 168 7.00 -12.27 -2.27
CA GLU A 168 7.56 -10.91 -2.30
C GLU A 168 8.88 -10.85 -1.53
N GLN A 169 8.98 -11.52 -0.38
CA GLN A 169 10.25 -11.61 0.36
C GLN A 169 11.39 -12.14 -0.51
N LYS A 170 11.17 -13.24 -1.24
CA LYS A 170 12.19 -13.85 -2.11
C LYS A 170 12.58 -12.91 -3.25
N GLN A 171 11.61 -12.24 -3.85
CA GLN A 171 11.85 -11.28 -4.93
C GLN A 171 12.70 -10.09 -4.43
N ILE A 172 12.34 -9.53 -3.28
CA ILE A 172 13.07 -8.42 -2.65
C ILE A 172 14.50 -8.85 -2.29
N THR A 173 14.71 -10.07 -1.79
CA THR A 173 16.05 -10.61 -1.54
C THR A 173 16.88 -10.68 -2.82
N ALA A 174 16.30 -11.17 -3.93
CA ALA A 174 17.01 -11.22 -5.20
C ALA A 174 17.43 -9.82 -5.69
N TRP A 175 16.55 -8.81 -5.57
CA TRP A 175 16.87 -7.43 -5.91
C TRP A 175 17.91 -6.81 -4.97
N ALA A 176 17.86 -7.15 -3.68
CA ALA A 176 18.85 -6.71 -2.70
C ALA A 176 20.26 -7.26 -3.01
N ASP A 177 20.33 -8.54 -3.38
CA ASP A 177 21.57 -9.19 -3.83
C ASP A 177 22.10 -8.55 -5.12
N LEU A 178 21.22 -8.27 -6.09
CA LEU A 178 21.58 -7.57 -7.32
C LEU A 178 22.18 -6.19 -7.01
N ARG A 179 21.51 -5.37 -6.18
CA ARG A 179 22.03 -4.06 -5.76
C ARG A 179 23.35 -4.18 -5.02
N ASN A 180 23.50 -5.16 -4.13
CA ASN A 180 24.73 -5.33 -3.36
C ASN A 180 25.91 -5.68 -4.28
N ASN A 181 25.70 -6.58 -5.24
CA ASN A 181 26.73 -6.90 -6.23
C ASN A 181 27.11 -5.66 -7.07
N ALA A 182 26.13 -4.86 -7.49
CA ALA A 182 26.38 -3.63 -8.22
C ALA A 182 27.18 -2.60 -7.41
N ALA A 183 26.78 -2.35 -6.16
CA ALA A 183 27.43 -1.38 -5.27
C ALA A 183 28.86 -1.79 -4.87
N HIS A 184 29.18 -3.08 -4.92
CA HIS A 184 30.51 -3.62 -4.60
C HIS A 184 31.36 -3.95 -5.84
N GLY A 185 30.88 -3.64 -7.05
CA GLY A 185 31.65 -3.82 -8.29
C GLY A 185 31.72 -5.28 -8.78
N HIS A 186 30.84 -6.16 -8.32
CA HIS A 186 30.73 -7.55 -8.79
C HIS A 186 29.90 -7.63 -10.08
N THR A 187 30.37 -6.97 -11.13
CA THR A 187 29.59 -6.69 -12.35
C THR A 187 29.28 -7.94 -13.20
N THR A 188 29.96 -9.06 -12.96
CA THR A 188 29.71 -10.34 -13.65
C THR A 188 28.66 -11.22 -12.96
N ALA A 189 28.19 -10.84 -11.77
CA ALA A 189 27.23 -11.63 -10.99
C ALA A 189 25.77 -11.47 -11.47
N TYR A 190 25.49 -10.52 -12.37
CA TYR A 190 24.16 -10.21 -12.90
C TYR A 190 24.25 -9.55 -14.29
N THR A 191 23.18 -9.64 -15.05
CA THR A 191 23.05 -9.13 -16.42
C THR A 191 22.19 -7.88 -16.48
N ALA A 192 22.20 -7.18 -17.62
CA ALA A 192 21.29 -6.06 -17.86
C ALA A 192 19.81 -6.51 -17.84
N ASN A 193 19.51 -7.75 -18.27
CA ASN A 193 18.16 -8.31 -18.19
C ASN A 193 17.70 -8.49 -16.76
N ASP A 194 18.58 -8.87 -15.83
CA ASP A 194 18.24 -8.99 -14.42
C ASP A 194 17.89 -7.62 -13.81
N VAL A 195 18.60 -6.56 -14.22
CA VAL A 195 18.27 -5.18 -13.84
C VAL A 195 16.94 -4.74 -14.47
N GLY A 196 16.70 -5.10 -15.74
CA GLY A 196 15.43 -4.83 -16.41
C GLY A 196 14.24 -5.58 -15.82
N ALA A 197 14.45 -6.73 -15.17
CA ALA A 197 13.41 -7.44 -14.42
C ALA A 197 13.19 -6.88 -13.00
N PHE A 198 14.04 -5.94 -12.56
CA PHE A 198 13.89 -5.22 -11.30
C PHE A 198 13.11 -3.90 -11.47
N LEU A 199 13.25 -3.25 -12.62
CA LEU A 199 12.50 -2.04 -12.99
C LEU A 199 11.10 -2.39 -13.53
#